data_AF-A0A7M1Q8P4-F1
#
_entry.id   AF-A0A7M1Q8P4-F1
#
_cell.length_a   1.000
_cell.length_b   1.000
_cell.length_c   1.000
_cell.angle_alpha   90.00
_cell.angle_beta   90.00
_cell.angle_gamma   90.00
#
_symmetry.space_group_name_H-M   'P 1'
#
loop_
_entity.id
_entity.type
_entity.pdbx_description
1 polymer ?
#
loop_
_entity_poly.entity_id
_entity_poly.type
_entity_poly.pdbx_seq_one_letter_code
_entity_poly.pdbx_strand_id
1 'polypeptide(L)'
;MDYYSIFYDAVRPLWWLLLVALALGILKSRWFKGIFGEAFVKLIAKVRLPAEKYRGVHNVTLASPDGTTQIDHVLVSRYGIFVIETKHITGWIFGSENQAQWTQKLYRKTFKFQNPLRQNYKHVKALEALLDVPLEAIHSVVVFLSRMFICKAVVFTTGRLKWLEKPEFKQ
;
A
#
# COMPACT_ATOMS: atom_id res chain seq x y z
N MET A 1 -15.71 57.02 5.49
CA MET A 1 -14.76 56.02 4.99
C MET A 1 -15.51 54.71 4.87
N ASP A 2 -15.66 54.19 3.65
CA ASP A 2 -16.44 52.98 3.39
C ASP A 2 -15.58 51.73 3.62
N TYR A 3 -15.45 51.37 4.90
CA TYR A 3 -14.58 50.30 5.38
C TYR A 3 -14.89 48.93 4.73
N TYR A 4 -16.14 48.73 4.30
CA TYR A 4 -16.58 47.49 3.64
C TYR A 4 -15.92 47.29 2.27
N SER A 5 -15.81 48.35 1.47
CA SER A 5 -15.22 48.29 0.13
C SER A 5 -13.73 47.95 0.17
N ILE A 6 -12.99 48.59 1.09
CA ILE A 6 -11.55 48.36 1.30
C ILE A 6 -11.29 46.92 1.79
N PHE A 7 -12.14 46.42 2.70
CA PHE A 7 -12.03 45.05 3.19
C PHE A 7 -12.31 44.01 2.09
N TYR A 8 -13.33 44.24 1.26
CA TYR A 8 -13.69 43.31 0.18
C TYR A 8 -12.57 43.19 -0.85
N ASP A 9 -12.01 44.30 -1.33
CA ASP A 9 -10.93 44.28 -2.32
C ASP A 9 -9.63 43.66 -1.78
N ALA A 10 -9.36 43.80 -0.48
CA ALA A 10 -8.21 43.17 0.18
C ALA A 10 -8.34 41.65 0.32
N VAL A 11 -9.56 41.13 0.55
CA VAL A 11 -9.82 39.70 0.78
C VAL A 11 -10.13 38.94 -0.52
N ARG A 12 -10.63 39.62 -1.56
CA ARG A 12 -10.95 39.05 -2.87
C ARG A 12 -9.80 38.27 -3.53
N PRO A 13 -8.50 38.60 -3.45
CA PRO A 13 -7.47 37.75 -4.05
C PRO A 13 -7.12 36.51 -3.23
N LEU A 14 -7.71 36.29 -2.04
CA LEU A 14 -7.32 35.21 -1.12
C LEU A 14 -8.28 34.01 -1.12
N TRP A 15 -9.40 34.05 -1.85
CA TRP A 15 -10.37 32.94 -1.87
C TRP A 15 -9.79 31.61 -2.39
N TRP A 16 -8.75 31.64 -3.23
CA TRP A 16 -8.09 30.44 -3.72
C TRP A 16 -7.36 29.66 -2.62
N LEU A 17 -6.96 30.31 -1.52
CA LEU A 17 -6.34 29.64 -0.37
C LEU A 17 -7.30 28.67 0.30
N LEU A 18 -8.60 28.99 0.35
CA LEU A 18 -9.64 28.07 0.83
C LEU A 18 -9.75 26.83 -0.06
N LEU A 19 -9.65 26.99 -1.38
CA LEU A 19 -9.67 25.86 -2.32
C LEU A 19 -8.43 24.98 -2.18
N VAL A 20 -7.25 25.57 -2.01
CA VAL A 20 -5.99 24.82 -1.79
C VAL A 20 -6.05 24.07 -0.46
N ALA A 21 -6.53 24.71 0.61
CA ALA A 21 -6.70 24.06 1.92
C ALA A 21 -7.69 22.88 1.85
N LEU A 22 -8.81 23.05 1.13
CA LEU A 22 -9.79 22.00 0.89
C LEU A 22 -9.17 20.84 0.09
N ALA A 23 -8.43 21.13 -0.98
CA ALA A 23 -7.76 20.13 -1.80
C ALA A 23 -6.73 19.31 -0.99
N LEU A 24 -5.91 19.97 -0.17
CA LEU A 24 -4.95 19.32 0.74
C LEU A 24 -5.67 18.46 1.80
N GLY A 25 -6.81 18.92 2.31
CA GLY A 25 -7.66 18.16 3.24
C GLY A 25 -8.21 16.89 2.61
N ILE A 26 -8.68 16.97 1.36
CA ILE A 26 -9.19 15.83 0.59
C ILE A 26 -8.07 14.83 0.30
N LEU A 27 -6.88 15.29 -0.13
CA LEU A 27 -5.70 14.45 -0.36
C LEU A 27 -5.25 13.71 0.91
N LYS A 28 -5.35 14.36 2.08
CA LYS A 28 -5.04 13.75 3.38
C LYS A 28 -6.19 12.90 3.96
N SER A 29 -7.37 12.93 3.36
CA SER A 29 -8.57 12.28 3.90
C SER A 29 -8.50 10.76 3.89
N ARG A 30 -9.15 10.14 4.89
CA ARG A 30 -9.27 8.67 5.01
C ARG A 30 -10.05 8.05 3.84
N TRP A 31 -10.95 8.82 3.22
CA TRP A 31 -11.80 8.43 2.11
C TRP A 31 -11.00 8.25 0.80
N PHE A 32 -10.14 9.21 0.44
CA PHE A 32 -9.26 9.09 -0.73
C PHE A 32 -8.34 7.86 -0.63
N LYS A 33 -7.76 7.62 0.55
CA LYS A 33 -6.94 6.42 0.83
C LYS A 33 -7.74 5.11 0.86
N GLY A 34 -9.07 5.17 1.01
CA GLY A 34 -9.96 4.00 0.97
C GLY A 34 -10.23 3.58 -0.47
N ILE A 35 -10.65 4.55 -1.30
CA ILE A 35 -10.92 4.34 -2.73
C ILE A 35 -9.67 3.88 -3.46
N PHE A 36 -8.51 4.46 -3.15
CA PHE A 36 -7.25 4.05 -3.77
C PHE A 36 -6.87 2.61 -3.42
N GLY A 37 -7.09 2.21 -2.17
CA GLY A 37 -6.88 0.83 -1.71
C GLY A 37 -7.79 -0.15 -2.44
N GLU A 38 -9.10 0.13 -2.50
CA GLU A 38 -10.06 -0.73 -3.21
C GLU A 38 -9.82 -0.79 -4.72
N ALA A 39 -9.47 0.34 -5.35
CA ALA A 39 -9.09 0.37 -6.76
C ALA A 39 -7.82 -0.45 -7.01
N PHE A 40 -6.86 -0.41 -6.09
CA PHE A 40 -5.62 -1.17 -6.18
C PHE A 40 -5.83 -2.68 -6.01
N VAL A 41 -6.76 -3.11 -5.15
CA VAL A 41 -7.16 -4.52 -5.06
C VAL A 41 -7.86 -4.98 -6.31
N LYS A 42 -8.80 -4.18 -6.81
CA LYS A 42 -9.48 -4.45 -8.08
C LYS A 42 -8.48 -4.50 -9.23
N LEU A 43 -7.41 -3.71 -9.17
CA LEU A 43 -6.30 -3.72 -10.12
C LEU A 43 -5.47 -4.99 -10.02
N ILE A 44 -5.04 -5.40 -8.82
CA ILE A 44 -4.32 -6.66 -8.56
C ILE A 44 -5.16 -7.87 -9.00
N ALA A 45 -6.45 -7.88 -8.66
CA ALA A 45 -7.38 -8.91 -9.09
C ALA A 45 -7.57 -8.91 -10.62
N LYS A 46 -7.39 -7.76 -11.27
CA LYS A 46 -7.38 -7.60 -12.73
C LYS A 46 -6.01 -7.81 -13.37
N VAL A 47 -4.98 -8.31 -12.67
CA VAL A 47 -3.66 -8.67 -13.26
C VAL A 47 -3.71 -9.92 -14.15
N ARG A 48 -4.66 -9.93 -15.09
CA ARG A 48 -4.38 -10.10 -16.53
C ARG A 48 -4.16 -8.71 -17.15
N LEU A 49 -3.09 -8.01 -16.76
CA LEU A 49 -2.88 -6.60 -17.17
C LEU A 49 -2.56 -6.50 -18.67
N PRO A 50 -3.24 -5.61 -19.42
CA PRO A 50 -2.78 -5.15 -20.73
C PRO A 50 -1.44 -4.41 -20.57
N ALA A 51 -0.43 -4.81 -21.33
CA ALA A 51 0.97 -4.37 -21.20
C ALA A 51 1.22 -2.86 -21.37
N GLU A 52 0.26 -2.09 -21.89
CA GLU A 52 0.48 -0.69 -22.28
C GLU A 52 0.49 0.32 -21.13
N LYS A 53 -0.12 0.02 -19.96
CA LYS A 53 -0.29 0.99 -18.85
C LYS A 53 0.55 0.71 -17.61
N TYR A 54 1.19 -0.44 -17.56
CA TYR A 54 1.89 -0.93 -16.37
C TYR A 54 3.18 -1.60 -16.77
N ARG A 55 4.29 -1.14 -16.18
CA ARG A 55 5.59 -1.80 -16.34
C ARG A 55 5.85 -2.62 -15.08
N GLY A 56 5.67 -3.93 -15.23
CA GLY A 56 6.06 -4.91 -14.21
C GLY A 56 7.51 -5.28 -14.38
N VAL A 57 8.27 -5.25 -13.29
CA VAL A 57 9.61 -5.83 -13.20
C VAL A 57 9.53 -6.94 -12.16
N HIS A 58 10.14 -8.08 -12.47
CA HIS A 58 10.06 -9.28 -11.64
C HIS A 58 11.46 -9.73 -11.22
N ASN A 59 11.57 -10.32 -10.03
CA ASN A 59 12.82 -10.83 -9.47
C ASN A 59 13.95 -9.78 -9.45
N VAL A 60 13.66 -8.62 -8.86
CA VAL A 60 14.62 -7.51 -8.78
C VAL A 60 15.53 -7.72 -7.58
N THR A 61 16.81 -7.92 -7.81
CA THR A 61 17.82 -7.97 -6.73
C THR A 61 18.43 -6.59 -6.53
N LEU A 62 18.29 -6.05 -5.32
CA LEU A 62 18.82 -4.75 -4.93
C LEU A 62 19.91 -4.90 -3.87
N ALA A 63 20.88 -3.99 -3.90
CA ALA A 63 21.80 -3.81 -2.78
C ALA A 63 21.07 -3.21 -1.57
N SER A 64 21.42 -3.68 -0.38
CA SER A 64 20.90 -3.25 0.91
C SER A 64 22.08 -3.13 1.88
N PRO A 65 22.01 -2.31 2.94
CA PRO A 65 23.10 -2.20 3.92
C PRO A 65 23.58 -3.55 4.49
N ASP A 66 22.68 -4.53 4.61
CA ASP A 66 22.96 -5.86 5.14
C ASP A 66 23.32 -6.91 4.05
N GLY A 67 23.52 -6.50 2.79
CA GLY A 67 23.82 -7.39 1.67
C GLY A 67 22.92 -7.14 0.46
N THR A 68 22.19 -8.15 0.00
CA THR A 68 21.24 -8.02 -1.12
C THR A 68 19.84 -8.40 -0.70
N THR A 69 18.84 -7.78 -1.31
CA THR A 69 17.43 -8.12 -1.11
C THR A 69 16.75 -8.36 -2.45
N GLN A 70 15.96 -9.42 -2.55
CA GLN A 70 15.22 -9.75 -3.77
C GLN A 70 13.76 -9.35 -3.60
N ILE A 71 13.23 -8.63 -4.58
CA ILE A 71 11.83 -8.22 -4.64
C ILE A 71 11.13 -9.08 -5.71
N ASP A 72 10.08 -9.79 -5.30
CA ASP A 72 9.32 -10.67 -6.19
C ASP A 72 8.76 -9.90 -7.40
N HIS A 73 8.02 -8.82 -7.12
CA HIS A 73 7.46 -7.97 -8.18
C HIS A 73 7.48 -6.49 -7.79
N VAL A 74 7.93 -5.66 -8.73
CA VAL A 74 7.82 -4.21 -8.70
C VAL A 74 6.88 -3.78 -9.83
N LEU A 75 5.84 -3.02 -9.51
CA LEU A 75 4.91 -2.48 -10.49
C LEU A 75 5.01 -0.97 -10.51
N VAL A 76 5.35 -0.40 -11.66
CA VAL A 76 5.42 1.07 -11.84
C VAL A 76 4.18 1.56 -12.58
N SER A 77 3.55 2.61 -12.05
CA SER A 77 2.39 3.26 -12.66
C SER A 77 2.31 4.75 -12.34
N ARG A 78 1.37 5.46 -12.97
CA ARG A 78 1.01 6.85 -12.63
C ARG A 78 0.53 7.06 -11.18
N TYR A 79 0.26 5.98 -10.46
CA TYR A 79 -0.26 5.98 -9.09
C TYR A 79 0.82 5.73 -8.04
N GLY A 80 2.05 5.44 -8.47
CA GLY A 80 3.19 5.10 -7.62
C GLY A 80 3.85 3.78 -8.02
N ILE A 81 4.80 3.39 -7.19
CA ILE A 81 5.63 2.19 -7.31
C ILE A 81 5.13 1.18 -6.28
N PHE A 82 4.70 0.00 -6.71
CA PHE A 82 4.20 -1.03 -5.82
C PHE A 82 5.24 -2.13 -5.67
N VAL A 83 5.62 -2.39 -4.41
CA VAL A 83 6.52 -3.46 -4.02
C VAL A 83 5.66 -4.60 -3.50
N ILE A 84 5.56 -5.66 -4.30
CA ILE A 84 4.63 -6.77 -4.09
C ILE A 84 5.43 -8.01 -3.69
N GLU A 85 5.14 -8.51 -2.49
CA GLU A 85 5.63 -9.78 -1.97
C GLU A 85 4.51 -10.83 -2.11
N THR A 86 4.83 -11.99 -2.66
CA THR A 86 3.85 -13.08 -2.82
C THR A 86 4.14 -14.20 -1.82
N LYS A 87 3.17 -14.54 -0.98
CA LYS A 87 3.27 -15.69 -0.05
C LYS A 87 2.24 -16.76 -0.38
N HIS A 88 2.72 -17.97 -0.62
CA HIS A 88 1.89 -19.15 -0.79
C HIS A 88 1.57 -19.79 0.56
N ILE A 89 0.47 -19.37 1.19
CA ILE A 89 0.06 -19.83 2.52
C ILE A 89 -1.43 -20.14 2.53
N THR A 90 -1.79 -21.33 3.02
CA THR A 90 -3.18 -21.82 3.12
C THR A 90 -3.66 -21.83 4.58
N GLY A 91 -4.95 -21.59 4.82
CA GLY A 91 -5.54 -21.61 6.15
C GLY A 91 -5.69 -20.22 6.76
N TRP A 92 -5.95 -20.15 8.07
CA TRP A 92 -6.14 -18.88 8.76
C TRP A 92 -4.80 -18.28 9.15
N ILE A 93 -4.63 -16.99 8.88
CA ILE A 93 -3.43 -16.22 9.24
C ILE A 93 -3.79 -15.27 10.37
N PHE A 94 -3.01 -15.31 11.44
CA PHE A 94 -3.17 -14.47 12.62
C PHE A 94 -1.87 -13.71 12.88
N GLY A 95 -1.99 -12.40 13.03
CA GLY A 95 -0.85 -11.57 13.34
C GLY A 95 -1.20 -10.09 13.28
N SER A 96 -0.36 -9.27 13.91
CA SER A 96 -0.43 -7.81 13.79
C SER A 96 0.79 -7.25 13.06
N GLU A 97 0.67 -6.02 12.55
CA GLU A 97 1.72 -5.31 11.83
C GLU A 97 3.07 -5.33 12.56
N ASN A 98 3.03 -5.11 13.88
CA ASN A 98 4.24 -4.97 14.71
C ASN A 98 4.81 -6.31 15.21
N GLN A 99 4.07 -7.41 15.07
CA GLN A 99 4.55 -8.72 15.52
C GLN A 99 5.67 -9.23 14.60
N ALA A 100 6.73 -9.79 15.19
CA ALA A 100 7.84 -10.37 14.44
C ALA A 100 7.44 -11.65 13.71
N GLN A 101 6.60 -12.47 14.34
CA GLN A 101 6.09 -13.72 13.79
C GLN A 101 4.57 -13.65 13.68
N TRP A 102 4.04 -14.22 12.62
CA TRP A 102 2.62 -14.51 12.46
C TRP A 102 2.37 -15.99 12.64
N THR A 103 1.11 -16.35 12.86
CA THR A 103 0.66 -17.71 13.10
C THR A 103 -0.29 -18.14 11.99
N GLN A 104 -0.01 -19.27 11.37
CA GLN A 104 -0.86 -19.95 10.41
C GLN A 104 -1.55 -21.11 11.14
N LYS A 105 -2.88 -21.19 11.05
CA LYS A 105 -3.66 -22.35 11.49
C LYS A 105 -4.22 -23.08 10.27
N LEU A 106 -3.83 -24.34 10.13
CA LEU A 106 -4.28 -25.24 9.07
C LEU A 106 -4.95 -26.46 9.72
N TYR A 107 -6.29 -26.44 9.77
CA TYR A 107 -7.09 -27.42 10.50
C TYR A 107 -6.64 -27.54 11.98
N ARG A 108 -6.06 -28.69 12.34
CA ARG A 108 -5.54 -28.99 13.69
C ARG A 108 -4.07 -28.61 13.89
N LYS A 109 -3.36 -28.20 12.84
CA LYS A 109 -1.94 -27.84 12.90
C LYS A 109 -1.76 -26.32 12.97
N THR A 110 -0.81 -25.89 13.77
CA THR A 110 -0.45 -24.47 13.96
C THR A 110 1.02 -24.29 13.65
N PHE A 111 1.34 -23.32 12.80
CA PHE A 111 2.71 -23.00 12.38
C PHE A 111 2.98 -21.52 12.63
N LYS A 112 4.20 -21.19 13.05
CA LYS A 112 4.66 -19.79 13.11
C LYS A 112 5.55 -19.51 11.90
N PHE A 113 5.45 -18.30 11.37
CA PHE A 113 6.28 -17.85 10.26
C PHE A 113 6.63 -16.37 10.42
N GLN A 114 7.70 -15.93 9.75
CA GLN A 114 8.14 -14.54 9.76
C GLN A 114 7.04 -13.63 9.21
N ASN A 115 6.80 -12.50 9.88
CA ASN A 115 5.86 -11.50 9.38
C ASN A 115 6.37 -10.95 8.02
N PRO A 116 5.65 -11.19 6.90
CA PRO A 116 6.10 -10.81 5.57
C PRO A 116 6.18 -9.29 5.38
N LEU A 117 5.48 -8.51 6.20
CA LEU A 117 5.54 -7.05 6.16
C LEU A 117 6.92 -6.51 6.51
N ARG A 118 7.63 -7.20 7.41
CA ARG A 118 8.98 -6.81 7.81
C ARG A 118 9.96 -7.02 6.68
N GLN A 119 9.80 -8.11 5.92
CA GLN A 119 10.57 -8.37 4.72
C GLN A 119 10.25 -7.31 3.66
N ASN A 120 8.97 -7.06 3.39
CA ASN A 120 8.56 -6.09 2.39
C ASN A 120 8.97 -4.65 2.75
N TYR A 121 9.05 -4.30 4.03
CA TYR A 121 9.60 -3.02 4.47
C TYR A 121 11.07 -2.85 4.09
N LYS A 122 11.88 -3.91 4.20
CA LYS A 122 13.28 -3.87 3.73
C LYS A 122 13.36 -3.65 2.22
N HIS A 123 12.48 -4.29 1.45
CA HIS A 123 12.39 -4.08 0.01
C HIS A 123 12.04 -2.62 -0.35
N VAL A 124 11.04 -2.06 0.33
CA VAL A 124 10.66 -0.64 0.17
C VAL A 124 11.82 0.28 0.49
N LYS A 125 12.55 0.06 1.59
CA LYS A 125 13.70 0.88 1.98
C LYS A 125 14.88 0.77 1.02
N ALA A 126 15.17 -0.43 0.51
CA ALA A 126 16.19 -0.61 -0.51
C ALA A 126 15.81 0.12 -1.81
N LEU A 127 14.54 0.06 -2.20
CA LEU A 127 14.05 0.73 -3.41
C LEU A 127 13.99 2.26 -3.27
N GLU A 128 13.59 2.75 -2.09
CA GLU A 128 13.63 4.18 -1.73
C GLU A 128 15.05 4.73 -1.87
N ALA A 129 16.04 4.05 -1.29
CA ALA A 129 17.43 4.45 -1.34
C ALA A 129 18.01 4.41 -2.77
N LEU A 130 17.58 3.45 -3.59
CA LEU A 130 18.05 3.32 -4.97
C LEU A 130 17.48 4.39 -5.90
N LEU A 131 16.18 4.67 -5.78
CA LEU A 131 15.46 5.53 -6.72
C LEU A 131 15.43 7.00 -6.30
N ASP A 132 15.81 7.32 -5.06
CA ASP A 132 15.75 8.66 -4.48
C ASP A 132 14.35 9.29 -4.62
N VAL A 133 13.33 8.50 -4.35
CA VAL A 133 11.91 8.91 -4.43
C VAL A 133 11.31 9.02 -3.03
N PRO A 134 10.32 9.92 -2.83
CA PRO A 134 9.63 10.02 -1.55
C PRO A 134 8.92 8.69 -1.20
N LEU A 135 8.97 8.29 0.07
CA LEU A 135 8.35 7.06 0.57
C LEU A 135 6.86 6.97 0.25
N GLU A 136 6.18 8.11 0.16
CA GLU A 136 4.75 8.22 -0.20
C GLU A 136 4.45 7.74 -1.63
N ALA A 137 5.45 7.72 -2.51
CA ALA A 137 5.33 7.19 -3.86
C ALA A 137 5.46 5.66 -3.90
N ILE A 138 5.97 5.03 -2.84
CA ILE A 138 6.19 3.59 -2.75
C ILE A 138 5.12 2.92 -1.87
N HIS A 139 4.46 1.90 -2.41
CA HIS A 139 3.37 1.18 -1.75
C HIS A 139 3.78 -0.26 -1.47
N SER A 140 3.68 -0.69 -0.21
CA SER A 140 3.99 -2.05 0.23
C SER A 140 2.75 -2.95 0.12
N VAL A 141 2.90 -4.09 -0.54
CA VAL A 141 1.80 -5.02 -0.80
C VAL A 141 2.25 -6.44 -0.51
N VAL A 142 1.47 -7.16 0.31
CA VAL A 142 1.67 -8.60 0.51
C VAL A 142 0.45 -9.34 0.00
N VAL A 143 0.64 -10.23 -0.95
CA VAL A 143 -0.42 -11.04 -1.53
C VAL A 143 -0.32 -12.46 -1.00
N PHE A 144 -1.38 -12.94 -0.35
CA PHE A 144 -1.49 -14.34 0.06
C PHE A 144 -2.26 -15.13 -0.99
N LEU A 145 -1.57 -16.09 -1.61
CA LEU A 145 -2.16 -17.01 -2.57
C LEU A 145 -2.44 -18.35 -1.89
N SER A 146 -3.67 -18.84 -2.04
CA SER A 146 -4.14 -20.10 -1.50
C SER A 146 -5.03 -20.79 -2.53
N ARG A 147 -5.05 -22.13 -2.55
CA ARG A 147 -6.02 -22.89 -3.35
C ARG A 147 -7.42 -22.92 -2.73
N MET A 148 -7.53 -22.57 -1.44
CA MET A 148 -8.75 -22.73 -0.64
C MET A 148 -9.56 -21.43 -0.49
N PHE A 149 -8.99 -20.28 -0.85
CA PHE A 149 -9.63 -18.96 -0.83
C PHE A 149 -9.26 -18.18 -2.09
N ILE A 150 -10.16 -17.31 -2.57
CA ILE A 150 -9.83 -16.28 -3.57
C ILE A 150 -8.74 -15.38 -2.95
N CYS A 151 -7.75 -14.98 -3.76
CA CYS A 151 -6.55 -14.23 -3.36
C CYS A 151 -6.83 -13.20 -2.26
N LYS A 152 -6.29 -13.43 -1.05
CA LYS A 152 -6.35 -12.43 0.01
C LYS A 152 -5.13 -11.54 -0.08
N ALA A 153 -5.32 -10.35 -0.64
CA ALA A 153 -4.31 -9.31 -0.59
C ALA A 153 -4.38 -8.56 0.75
N VAL A 154 -3.23 -8.33 1.36
CA VAL A 154 -3.05 -7.41 2.49
C VAL A 154 -2.22 -6.25 1.98
N VAL A 155 -2.84 -5.06 1.92
CA VAL A 155 -2.17 -3.86 1.41
C VAL A 155 -1.74 -2.99 2.57
N PHE A 156 -0.47 -2.61 2.55
CA PHE A 156 0.17 -1.74 3.52
C PHE A 156 0.63 -0.46 2.87
N THR A 157 -0.24 0.54 2.93
CA THR A 157 0.13 1.90 2.54
C THR A 157 0.61 2.65 3.78
N THR A 158 1.91 2.97 3.85
CA THR A 158 2.48 3.93 4.81
C THR A 158 1.93 3.80 6.24
N GLY A 159 2.29 2.72 6.94
CA GLY A 159 2.07 2.54 8.39
C GLY A 159 0.64 2.27 8.84
N ARG A 160 -0.23 1.73 7.98
CA ARG A 160 -1.55 1.23 8.37
C ARG A 160 -1.88 -0.11 7.72
N LEU A 161 -2.09 -1.12 8.57
CA LEU A 161 -2.67 -2.39 8.16
C LEU A 161 -4.11 -2.19 7.67
N LYS A 162 -4.36 -2.52 6.40
CA LYS A 162 -5.72 -2.62 5.86
C LYS A 162 -5.95 -4.02 5.31
N TRP A 163 -6.84 -4.76 5.97
CA TRP A 163 -7.41 -5.98 5.42
C TRP A 163 -8.35 -5.59 4.28
N LEU A 164 -8.12 -6.13 3.09
CA LEU A 164 -8.94 -5.86 1.92
C LEU A 164 -10.17 -6.76 1.86
N GLU A 165 -10.11 -7.88 2.57
CA GLU A 165 -11.24 -8.72 2.93
C GLU A 165 -11.07 -9.06 4.42
N LYS A 166 -11.99 -8.59 5.27
CA LYS A 166 -12.07 -9.13 6.63
C LYS A 166 -12.44 -10.62 6.49
N PRO A 167 -11.77 -11.55 7.19
CA PRO A 167 -12.36 -12.86 7.39
C PRO A 167 -13.74 -12.65 8.01
N GLU A 168 -14.81 -13.08 7.36
CA GLU A 168 -16.11 -13.17 8.01
C GLU A 168 -15.99 -14.23 9.11
N PHE A 169 -16.01 -13.76 10.35
CA PHE A 169 -16.03 -14.60 11.52
C PHE A 169 -17.47 -15.03 11.75
N LYS A 170 -17.82 -16.27 11.39
CA LYS A 170 -18.92 -16.95 12.08
C LYS A 170 -18.33 -17.58 13.33
N GLN A 171 -18.73 -17.06 14.49
CA GLN A 171 -18.52 -17.70 15.79
C GLN A 171 -19.27 -19.03 15.82
#